data_AF-A0A838ED18-F1
#
_entry.id   AF-A0A838ED18-F1
#
_cell.length_a   1.000
_cell.length_b   1.000
_cell.length_c   1.000
_cell.angle_alpha   90.00
_cell.angle_beta   90.00
_cell.angle_gamma   90.00
#
_symmetry.space_group_name_H-M   'P 1'
#
loop_
_entity.id
_entity.type
_entity.pdbx_description
1 polymer ?
#
loop_
_entity_poly.entity_id
_entity_poly.type
_entity_poly.pdbx_seq_one_letter_code
_entity_poly.pdbx_strand_id
1 'polypeptide(L)'
;MAASNNAVPDNVQVASSDDSASPVPMQSIQTASDSQLFVLLAEAYSQEVKDKGSEWIAIPYLGSSLKKLSPAFKAKDYGKKDLPTLIQSYPELFETRKQTQGKARHVEVRLRT
;
A
#
# COMPACT_ATOMS: atom_id res chain seq x y z
N MET A 1 62.07 32.53 -37.08
CA MET A 1 61.25 32.48 -38.30
C MET A 1 60.25 31.35 -38.16
N ALA A 2 58.99 31.63 -38.52
CA ALA A 2 57.81 30.75 -38.55
C ALA A 2 57.37 30.15 -37.19
N ALA A 3 56.34 30.65 -36.50
CA ALA A 3 54.93 30.87 -36.82
C ALA A 3 54.04 29.65 -36.50
N SER A 4 53.06 29.91 -35.62
CA SER A 4 51.72 29.33 -35.57
C SER A 4 51.62 27.90 -34.99
N ASN A 5 50.69 27.59 -34.08
CA ASN A 5 49.26 27.85 -34.18
C ASN A 5 48.52 27.72 -32.82
N ASN A 6 47.50 28.57 -32.66
CA ASN A 6 46.19 28.37 -31.99
C ASN A 6 46.13 27.98 -30.50
N ALA A 7 45.18 28.43 -29.69
CA ALA A 7 44.15 29.46 -29.74
C ALA A 7 43.47 29.44 -28.36
N VAL A 8 43.08 30.62 -27.87
CA VAL A 8 42.00 30.95 -26.91
C VAL A 8 41.75 30.10 -25.64
N PRO A 9 41.66 30.74 -24.45
CA PRO A 9 40.99 30.17 -23.28
C PRO A 9 39.47 30.36 -23.37
N ASP A 10 38.74 29.63 -22.53
CA ASP A 10 37.27 29.69 -22.33
C ASP A 10 36.42 28.92 -23.36
N ASN A 11 35.80 27.82 -22.89
CA ASN A 11 34.48 27.43 -23.37
C ASN A 11 33.78 26.60 -22.29
N VAL A 12 33.05 27.28 -21.43
CA VAL A 12 31.89 26.70 -20.74
C VAL A 12 30.88 26.24 -21.78
N GLN A 13 30.57 24.93 -21.80
CA GLN A 13 29.35 24.45 -22.44
C GLN A 13 28.63 23.44 -21.56
N VAL A 14 27.58 23.98 -20.97
CA VAL A 14 26.41 23.38 -20.34
C VAL A 14 25.68 22.39 -21.26
N ALA A 15 24.92 21.49 -20.61
CA ALA A 15 23.88 20.60 -21.13
C ALA A 15 24.38 19.41 -21.98
N SER A 16 23.99 18.16 -21.73
CA SER A 16 22.61 17.66 -21.67
C SER A 16 22.64 16.24 -21.05
N SER A 17 21.83 15.94 -20.04
CA SER A 17 20.57 15.18 -20.18
C SER A 17 20.75 13.71 -20.59
N ASP A 18 20.79 12.84 -19.58
CA ASP A 18 20.18 11.50 -19.59
C ASP A 18 19.67 11.32 -18.14
N ASP A 19 18.42 11.65 -17.83
CA ASP A 19 17.21 10.96 -18.26
C ASP A 19 17.31 9.42 -18.17
N SER A 20 17.78 8.95 -17.03
CA SER A 20 17.04 7.89 -16.35
C SER A 20 16.29 8.50 -15.18
N ALA A 21 15.23 9.21 -15.54
CA ALA A 21 14.02 9.26 -14.75
C ALA A 21 13.56 7.80 -14.52
N SER A 22 14.20 7.07 -13.61
CA SER A 22 13.42 6.19 -12.76
C SER A 22 12.61 7.16 -11.92
N PRO A 23 11.28 7.26 -12.13
CA PRO A 23 10.47 8.10 -11.29
C PRO A 23 10.81 7.72 -9.85
N VAL A 24 11.21 8.71 -9.06
CA VAL A 24 11.17 8.61 -7.60
C VAL A 24 9.86 7.89 -7.30
N PRO A 25 9.88 6.70 -6.66
CA PRO A 25 8.62 6.04 -6.35
C PRO A 25 7.83 7.05 -5.54
N MET A 26 6.74 7.58 -6.11
CA MET A 26 5.72 8.40 -5.45
C MET A 26 4.96 7.57 -4.39
N GLN A 27 5.68 6.73 -3.63
CA GLN A 27 5.14 5.87 -2.60
C GLN A 27 5.23 6.53 -1.22
N SER A 28 5.93 7.66 -1.09
CA SER A 28 6.18 8.30 0.21
C SER A 28 4.98 8.97 0.88
N ILE A 29 3.83 9.11 0.19
CA ILE A 29 2.61 9.69 0.79
C ILE A 29 1.59 8.60 1.16
N GLN A 30 1.75 7.36 0.65
CA GLN A 30 0.80 6.27 0.88
C GLN A 30 1.00 5.58 2.25
N THR A 31 2.22 5.60 2.80
CA THR A 31 2.60 4.93 4.06
C THR A 31 1.92 5.47 5.32
N ALA A 32 1.62 6.77 5.37
CA ALA A 32 0.96 7.37 6.53
C ALA A 32 -0.52 6.94 6.62
N SER A 33 -1.22 6.96 5.49
CA SER A 33 -2.60 6.46 5.39
C SER A 33 -2.68 4.95 5.63
N ASP A 34 -1.67 4.20 5.19
CA ASP A 34 -1.58 2.76 5.41
C ASP A 34 -1.47 2.41 6.90
N SER A 35 -0.63 3.14 7.63
CA SER A 35 -0.47 2.97 9.08
C SER A 35 -1.77 3.22 9.82
N GLN A 36 -2.51 4.27 9.44
CA GLN A 36 -3.79 4.60 10.07
C GLN A 36 -4.87 3.56 9.74
N LEU A 37 -4.89 3.09 8.49
CA LEU A 37 -5.74 2.00 8.03
C LEU A 37 -5.44 0.70 8.78
N PHE A 38 -4.16 0.40 9.00
CA PHE A 38 -3.73 -0.77 9.75
C PHE A 38 -4.24 -0.70 11.19
N VAL A 39 -4.10 0.44 11.88
CA VAL A 39 -4.64 0.61 13.24
C VAL A 39 -6.14 0.36 13.26
N LEU A 40 -6.89 0.94 12.33
CA LEU A 40 -8.34 0.75 12.24
C LEU A 40 -8.73 -0.72 11.95
N LEU A 41 -8.02 -1.38 11.04
CA LEU A 41 -8.23 -2.79 10.72
C LEU A 41 -7.85 -3.68 11.90
N ALA A 42 -6.78 -3.37 12.61
CA ALA A 42 -6.34 -4.13 13.77
C ALA A 42 -7.33 -4.02 14.92
N GLU A 43 -7.90 -2.83 15.13
CA GLU A 43 -8.93 -2.58 16.12
C GLU A 43 -10.25 -3.27 15.74
N ALA A 44 -10.69 -3.13 14.49
CA ALA A 44 -11.85 -3.84 13.94
C ALA A 44 -11.71 -5.36 14.06
N TYR A 45 -10.53 -5.89 13.74
CA TYR A 45 -10.20 -7.30 13.85
C TYR A 45 -10.22 -7.76 15.30
N SER A 46 -9.59 -7.02 16.21
CA SER A 46 -9.57 -7.35 17.64
C SER A 46 -10.97 -7.44 18.23
N GLN A 47 -11.89 -6.58 17.79
CA GLN A 47 -13.31 -6.66 18.17
C GLN A 47 -13.98 -7.93 17.63
N GLU A 48 -13.77 -8.25 16.35
CA GLU A 48 -14.37 -9.43 15.73
C GLU A 48 -13.80 -10.74 16.28
N VAL A 49 -12.50 -10.80 16.61
CA VAL A 49 -11.87 -11.94 17.28
C VAL A 49 -12.47 -12.11 18.67
N LYS A 50 -12.68 -11.02 19.41
CA LYS A 50 -13.31 -11.07 20.74
C LYS A 50 -14.77 -11.50 20.67
N ASP A 51 -15.51 -11.09 19.63
CA ASP A 51 -16.91 -11.45 19.41
C ASP A 51 -17.07 -12.92 18.97
N LYS A 52 -16.27 -13.36 18.00
CA LYS A 52 -16.36 -14.71 17.40
C LYS A 52 -15.51 -15.77 18.11
N GLY A 53 -14.53 -15.36 18.90
CA GLY A 53 -13.54 -16.26 19.51
C GLY A 53 -12.64 -16.97 18.48
N SER A 54 -12.48 -16.41 17.27
CA SER A 54 -11.71 -17.01 16.18
C SER A 54 -10.67 -16.03 15.65
N GLU A 55 -9.43 -16.48 15.44
CA GLU A 55 -8.36 -15.67 14.83
C GLU A 55 -8.58 -15.41 13.34
N TRP A 56 -9.43 -16.19 12.66
CA TRP A 56 -9.74 -15.95 11.26
C TRP A 56 -11.08 -15.24 11.15
N ILE A 57 -11.03 -14.01 10.68
CA ILE A 57 -12.22 -13.17 10.53
C ILE A 57 -12.53 -13.04 9.04
N ALA A 58 -13.76 -13.34 8.64
CA ALA A 58 -14.15 -13.12 7.25
C ALA A 58 -14.06 -11.64 6.92
N ILE A 59 -13.45 -11.30 5.78
CA ILE A 59 -13.34 -9.92 5.30
C ILE A 59 -14.68 -9.15 5.31
N PRO A 60 -15.86 -9.73 4.98
CA PRO A 60 -17.12 -9.00 5.12
C PRO A 60 -17.46 -8.60 6.56
N TYR A 61 -17.11 -9.42 7.56
CA TYR A 61 -17.27 -9.06 8.98
C TYR A 61 -16.30 -7.96 9.38
N LEU A 62 -15.02 -8.12 9.02
CA LEU A 62 -14.02 -7.09 9.27
C LEU A 62 -14.40 -5.76 8.64
N GLY A 63 -14.88 -5.77 7.38
CA GLY A 63 -15.34 -4.56 6.70
C GLY A 63 -16.58 -3.94 7.33
N SER A 64 -17.48 -4.76 7.88
CA SER A 64 -18.64 -4.26 8.62
C SER A 64 -18.21 -3.58 9.92
N SER A 65 -17.29 -4.19 10.67
CA SER A 65 -16.72 -3.63 11.91
C SER A 65 -15.90 -2.36 11.63
N LEU A 66 -15.05 -2.41 10.59
CA LEU A 66 -14.27 -1.26 10.13
C LEU A 66 -15.16 -0.09 9.72
N LYS A 67 -16.29 -0.34 9.04
CA LYS A 67 -17.23 0.70 8.64
C LYS A 67 -17.99 1.31 9.84
N LYS A 68 -18.14 0.56 10.95
CA LYS A 68 -18.66 1.10 12.21
C LYS A 68 -17.64 2.02 12.88
N LEU A 69 -16.36 1.64 12.88
CA LEU A 69 -15.27 2.44 13.47
C LEU A 69 -14.92 3.66 12.62
N SER A 70 -14.81 3.47 11.31
CA SER A 70 -14.45 4.49 10.33
C SER A 70 -15.44 4.44 9.15
N PRO A 71 -16.59 5.12 9.26
CA PRO A 71 -17.52 5.25 8.14
C PRO A 71 -16.95 6.09 6.99
N ALA A 72 -15.92 6.89 7.26
CA ALA A 72 -15.15 7.63 6.26
C ALA A 72 -14.21 6.72 5.44
N PHE A 73 -14.01 5.47 5.86
CA PHE A 73 -13.19 4.52 5.15
C PHE A 73 -13.72 4.28 3.73
N LYS A 74 -12.86 4.57 2.74
CA LYS A 74 -13.15 4.35 1.33
C LYS A 74 -11.97 3.63 0.69
N ALA A 75 -12.20 2.42 0.18
CA ALA A 75 -11.19 1.66 -0.56
C ALA A 75 -10.63 2.43 -1.78
N LYS A 76 -11.44 3.36 -2.32
CA LYS A 76 -11.05 4.25 -3.43
C LYS A 76 -9.89 5.20 -3.05
N ASP A 77 -9.83 5.67 -1.81
CA ASP A 77 -8.71 6.49 -1.32
C ASP A 77 -7.39 5.72 -1.34
N TYR A 78 -7.45 4.39 -1.28
CA TYR A 78 -6.31 3.49 -1.38
C TYR A 78 -6.14 2.88 -2.78
N GLY A 79 -6.85 3.41 -3.79
CA GLY A 79 -6.73 2.97 -5.18
C GLY A 79 -7.27 1.55 -5.45
N LYS A 80 -8.06 0.97 -4.54
CA LYS A 80 -8.65 -0.37 -4.72
C LYS A 80 -10.17 -0.31 -4.84
N LYS A 81 -10.74 -1.30 -5.52
CA LYS A 81 -12.19 -1.41 -5.73
C LYS A 81 -12.93 -1.82 -4.46
N ASP A 82 -12.32 -2.70 -3.67
CA ASP A 82 -12.94 -3.34 -2.51
C ASP A 82 -11.92 -3.59 -1.40
N LEU A 83 -12.40 -3.57 -0.15
CA LEU A 83 -11.61 -3.92 1.04
C LEU A 83 -10.85 -5.25 0.93
N PRO A 84 -11.44 -6.37 0.43
CA PRO A 84 -10.70 -7.62 0.24
C PRO A 84 -9.48 -7.49 -0.67
N THR A 85 -9.56 -6.73 -1.75
CA THR A 85 -8.44 -6.51 -2.67
C THR A 85 -7.36 -5.67 -2.03
N LEU A 86 -7.76 -4.72 -1.18
CA LEU A 86 -6.84 -3.90 -0.41
C LEU A 86 -6.07 -4.73 0.60
N ILE A 87 -6.75 -5.48 1.46
CA ILE A 87 -6.11 -6.35 2.46
C ILE A 87 -5.20 -7.39 1.79
N GLN A 88 -5.64 -8.00 0.68
CA GLN A 88 -4.80 -8.93 -0.10
C GLN A 88 -3.55 -8.27 -0.70
N SER A 89 -3.52 -6.94 -0.86
CA SER A 89 -2.33 -6.22 -1.32
C SER A 89 -1.28 -6.03 -0.22
N TYR A 90 -1.62 -6.29 1.04
CA TYR A 90 -0.71 -6.17 2.19
C TYR A 90 -0.48 -7.52 2.90
N PRO A 91 0.10 -8.52 2.21
CA PRO A 91 0.41 -9.82 2.82
C PRO A 91 1.46 -9.74 3.94
N GLU A 92 2.23 -8.64 3.98
CA GLU A 92 3.23 -8.36 5.01
C GLU A 92 2.58 -8.11 6.38
N LEU A 93 1.40 -7.46 6.39
CA LEU A 93 0.67 -7.05 7.61
C LEU A 93 -0.53 -7.95 7.91
N PHE A 94 -1.16 -8.48 6.87
CA PHE A 94 -2.38 -9.28 6.97
C PHE A 94 -2.19 -10.63 6.28
N GLU A 95 -2.42 -11.69 7.02
CA GLU A 95 -2.57 -13.02 6.44
C GLU A 95 -3.98 -13.14 5.90
N THR A 96 -4.10 -13.37 4.59
CA THR A 96 -5.38 -13.67 3.95
C THR A 96 -5.41 -15.12 3.52
N ARG A 97 -6.52 -15.80 3.82
CA ARG A 97 -6.78 -17.15 3.33
C ARG A 97 -8.12 -17.21 2.65
N LYS A 98 -8.20 -17.96 1.57
CA LYS A 98 -9.46 -18.26 0.91
C LYS A 98 -10.05 -19.48 1.59
N GLN A 99 -11.13 -19.31 2.34
CA GLN A 99 -11.83 -20.44 2.93
C GLN A 99 -12.56 -21.19 1.80
N THR A 100 -11.98 -22.30 1.37
CA THR A 100 -12.61 -23.26 0.45
C THR A 100 -13.42 -24.32 1.20
N GLN A 101 -13.26 -24.40 2.51
CA GLN A 101 -13.90 -25.38 3.38
C GLN A 101 -15.20 -24.83 3.95
N GLY A 102 -16.32 -25.13 3.29
CA GLY A 102 -17.67 -24.70 3.70
C GLY A 102 -18.59 -24.39 2.52
N LYS A 103 -19.87 -24.13 2.79
CA LYS A 103 -20.89 -23.83 1.77
C LYS A 103 -20.67 -22.48 1.07
N ALA A 104 -19.82 -21.61 1.59
CA ALA A 104 -19.57 -20.30 1.04
C ALA A 104 -18.06 -19.99 0.94
N ARG A 105 -17.63 -19.61 -0.26
CA ARG A 105 -16.25 -19.23 -0.58
C ARG A 105 -16.04 -17.79 -0.14
N HIS A 106 -15.53 -17.60 1.06
CA HIS A 106 -15.18 -16.27 1.57
C HIS A 106 -13.68 -16.17 1.84
N VAL A 107 -13.16 -14.96 1.69
CA VAL A 107 -11.78 -14.65 2.10
C VAL A 107 -11.83 -14.26 3.56
N GLU A 108 -10.97 -14.89 4.34
CA GLU A 108 -10.72 -14.57 5.73
C GLU A 108 -9.38 -13.88 5.86
N VAL A 109 -9.26 -13.07 6.90
CA VAL A 109 -8.08 -12.30 7.23
C VAL A 109 -7.75 -12.51 8.70
N ARG A 110 -6.46 -12.59 8.96
CA ARG A 110 -5.84 -12.62 10.27
C ARG A 110 -4.75 -11.54 10.32
N LEU A 111 -4.61 -10.85 11.45
CA LEU A 111 -3.46 -9.98 11.67
C LEU A 111 -2.20 -10.82 11.78
N ARG A 112 -1.16 -10.41 11.05
CA ARG A 112 0.18 -10.94 11.26
C ARG A 112 0.77 -10.17 12.45
N THR A 113 0.86 -10.84 13.57
CA THR A 113 1.45 -10.36 14.83
C THR A 113 2.75 -11.09 15.10
#